data_AF-A0A6B0WHK3-F1
#
_entry.id   AF-A0A6B0WHK3-F1
#
_cell.length_a   1.000
_cell.length_b   1.000
_cell.length_c   1.000
_cell.angle_alpha   90.00
_cell.angle_beta   90.00
_cell.angle_gamma   90.00
#
_symmetry.space_group_name_H-M   'P 1'
#
loop_
_entity.id
_entity.type
_entity.pdbx_description
1 polymer ?
#
loop_
_entity_poly.entity_id
_entity_poly.type
_entity_poly.pdbx_seq_one_letter_code
_entity_poly.pdbx_strand_id
1 'polypeptide(L)'
;MTVADRLSVVGLLSAAETAAFRADGFVTVDSLIDASLIDPLKERFERLFRGDFETGTAPDEVNWQEGRSDPALARQICNGWKADRLIASVVLDARFGEAVAGLAGWPGARIVQDNVIWKPPAARSFGFHRDNAYLSWYKPTEMFSCWIALDDTTASGGTMELARGSHRWPTGSDVMGEFHDPEDYRAPVRAAAAAAGVELDLAAVEVAAGGGSFHHGWAWHGSGPNRSGRHRRSLVLHCASSEARFDRAGFGEGNGPIYSRYARLTDDEMDENHFPILWQSDGYRTPGI
;
A
#
# COMPACT_ATOMS: atom_id res chain seq x y z
N MET A 1 -28.06 -0.63 -13.68
CA MET A 1 -26.77 -1.30 -13.44
C MET A 1 -25.82 -0.26 -12.91
N THR A 2 -25.63 -0.25 -11.59
CA THR A 2 -24.58 0.54 -10.95
C THR A 2 -23.22 -0.06 -11.34
N VAL A 3 -22.16 0.74 -11.26
CA VAL A 3 -20.76 0.31 -11.52
C VAL A 3 -20.35 -0.92 -10.67
N ALA A 4 -21.13 -1.24 -9.62
CA ALA A 4 -20.94 -2.39 -8.75
C ALA A 4 -21.19 -3.78 -9.39
N ASP A 5 -21.91 -3.89 -10.53
CA ASP A 5 -22.36 -5.18 -11.07
C ASP A 5 -21.43 -5.81 -12.15
N ARG A 6 -20.11 -5.53 -12.14
CA ARG A 6 -19.18 -6.09 -13.15
C ARG A 6 -18.00 -6.88 -12.60
N LEU A 7 -18.05 -7.36 -11.36
CA LEU A 7 -16.89 -8.00 -10.74
C LEU A 7 -17.23 -9.45 -10.36
N SER A 8 -16.84 -10.39 -11.22
CA SER A 8 -16.98 -11.83 -10.98
C SER A 8 -16.03 -12.26 -9.86
N VAL A 9 -16.58 -12.83 -8.79
CA VAL A 9 -15.85 -13.39 -7.64
C VAL A 9 -15.55 -14.86 -7.90
N VAL A 10 -14.28 -15.19 -8.19
CA VAL A 10 -13.54 -16.41 -7.75
C VAL A 10 -12.04 -16.13 -7.91
N GLY A 11 -11.28 -16.22 -6.81
CA GLY A 11 -9.82 -16.42 -6.78
C GLY A 11 -8.98 -15.41 -7.56
N LEU A 12 -8.78 -14.20 -7.00
CA LEU A 12 -7.91 -13.17 -7.59
C LEU A 12 -6.47 -13.68 -7.85
N LEU A 13 -6.03 -14.70 -7.11
CA LEU A 13 -4.73 -15.34 -7.25
C LEU A 13 -4.89 -16.84 -7.49
N SER A 14 -4.14 -17.35 -8.46
CA SER A 14 -3.96 -18.78 -8.71
C SER A 14 -3.09 -19.45 -7.64
N ALA A 15 -3.08 -20.78 -7.62
CA ALA A 15 -2.19 -21.55 -6.75
C ALA A 15 -0.71 -21.28 -7.05
N ALA A 16 -0.37 -21.04 -8.33
CA ALA A 16 1.00 -20.71 -8.74
C ALA A 16 1.42 -19.32 -8.23
N GLU A 17 0.53 -18.32 -8.34
CA GLU A 17 0.76 -16.98 -7.81
C GLU A 17 0.87 -16.98 -6.27
N THR A 18 0.04 -17.78 -5.60
CA THR A 18 0.13 -17.97 -4.14
C THR A 18 1.45 -18.61 -3.73
N ALA A 19 1.94 -19.60 -4.48
CA ALA A 19 3.22 -20.24 -4.24
C ALA A 19 4.39 -19.27 -4.48
N ALA A 20 4.33 -18.46 -5.54
CA ALA A 20 5.31 -17.41 -5.83
C ALA A 20 5.34 -16.37 -4.71
N PHE A 21 4.19 -15.89 -4.26
CA PHE A 21 4.09 -14.98 -3.11
C PHE A 21 4.79 -15.55 -1.86
N ARG A 22 4.54 -16.83 -1.52
CA ARG A 22 5.18 -17.48 -0.36
C ARG A 22 6.70 -17.62 -0.53
N ALA A 23 7.16 -17.89 -1.75
CA ALA A 23 8.59 -18.02 -2.05
C ALA A 23 9.30 -16.66 -2.00
N ASP A 24 8.69 -15.63 -2.57
CA ASP A 24 9.37 -14.37 -2.91
C ASP A 24 8.97 -13.21 -1.99
N GLY A 25 7.86 -13.34 -1.27
CA GLY A 25 7.28 -12.28 -0.45
C GLY A 25 6.39 -11.32 -1.22
N PHE A 26 6.22 -11.56 -2.52
CA PHE A 26 5.35 -10.79 -3.40
C PHE A 26 4.94 -11.58 -4.64
N VAL A 27 3.90 -11.12 -5.30
CA VAL A 27 3.47 -11.62 -6.61
C VAL A 27 2.88 -10.48 -7.43
N THR A 28 3.14 -10.47 -8.74
CA THR A 28 2.55 -9.52 -9.69
C THR A 28 1.31 -10.11 -10.35
N VAL A 29 0.31 -9.27 -10.59
CA VAL A 29 -0.97 -9.65 -11.21
C VAL A 29 -1.28 -8.68 -12.34
N ASP A 30 -1.57 -9.20 -13.53
CA ASP A 30 -1.69 -8.37 -14.75
C ASP A 30 -2.93 -7.47 -14.76
N SER A 31 -3.98 -7.84 -14.03
CA SER A 31 -5.27 -7.13 -14.05
C SER A 31 -6.00 -7.23 -12.71
N LEU A 32 -5.86 -6.21 -11.88
CA LEU A 32 -6.52 -6.06 -10.58
C LEU A 32 -7.81 -5.23 -10.65
N ILE A 33 -7.85 -4.24 -11.55
CA ILE A 33 -9.01 -3.36 -11.75
C ILE A 33 -9.43 -3.29 -13.21
N ASP A 34 -10.70 -3.02 -13.45
CA ASP A 34 -11.23 -2.83 -14.80
C ASP A 34 -10.61 -1.58 -15.45
N ALA A 35 -10.22 -1.69 -16.72
CA ALA A 35 -9.59 -0.60 -17.46
C ALA A 35 -10.46 0.68 -17.52
N SER A 36 -11.78 0.56 -17.43
CA SER A 36 -12.71 1.69 -17.39
C SER A 36 -12.59 2.56 -16.12
N LEU A 37 -11.97 2.06 -15.05
CA LEU A 37 -11.73 2.84 -13.83
C LEU A 37 -10.45 3.68 -13.92
N ILE A 38 -9.52 3.36 -14.81
CA ILE A 38 -8.17 3.94 -14.83
C ILE A 38 -8.20 5.45 -15.04
N ASP A 39 -8.82 5.93 -16.12
CA ASP A 39 -8.82 7.36 -16.43
C ASP A 39 -9.66 8.18 -15.43
N PRO A 40 -10.85 7.74 -15.00
CA PRO A 40 -11.57 8.38 -13.90
C PRO A 40 -10.75 8.49 -12.61
N LEU A 41 -9.97 7.46 -12.25
CA LEU A 41 -9.08 7.50 -11.07
C LEU A 41 -7.96 8.52 -11.24
N LYS A 42 -7.35 8.61 -12.43
CA LYS A 42 -6.30 9.59 -12.73
C LYS A 42 -6.79 11.03 -12.53
N GLU A 43 -8.02 11.32 -12.89
CA GLU A 43 -8.64 12.63 -12.64
C GLU A 43 -8.76 12.94 -11.13
N ARG A 44 -9.01 11.92 -10.31
CA ARG A 44 -9.11 12.09 -8.83
C ARG A 44 -7.78 12.45 -8.21
N PHE A 45 -6.68 11.90 -8.72
CA PHE A 45 -5.34 12.26 -8.24
C PHE A 45 -5.09 13.77 -8.39
N GLU A 46 -5.47 14.37 -9.52
CA GLU A 46 -5.29 15.82 -9.70
C GLU A 46 -6.08 16.63 -8.67
N ARG A 47 -7.34 16.26 -8.41
CA ARG A 47 -8.20 16.95 -7.43
C ARG A 47 -7.66 16.79 -6.01
N LEU A 48 -7.29 15.58 -5.62
CA LEU A 48 -6.75 15.28 -4.29
C LEU A 48 -5.48 16.10 -4.01
N PHE A 49 -4.52 16.14 -4.94
CA PHE A 49 -3.28 16.91 -4.74
C PHE A 49 -3.43 18.44 -4.88
N ARG A 50 -4.61 18.91 -5.35
CA ARG A 50 -5.07 20.32 -5.24
C ARG A 50 -5.75 20.63 -3.92
N GLY A 51 -6.03 19.62 -3.09
CA GLY A 51 -6.79 19.76 -1.85
C GLY A 51 -8.31 19.82 -2.06
N ASP A 52 -8.80 19.39 -3.23
CA ASP A 52 -10.22 19.25 -3.53
C ASP A 52 -10.68 17.84 -3.15
N PHE A 53 -11.26 17.73 -1.95
CA PHE A 53 -11.75 16.47 -1.37
C PHE A 53 -13.26 16.34 -1.58
N GLU A 54 -13.67 15.40 -2.43
CA GLU A 54 -15.08 15.19 -2.84
C GLU A 54 -16.02 14.95 -1.65
N THR A 55 -15.55 14.28 -0.61
CA THR A 55 -16.36 13.97 0.58
C THR A 55 -16.43 15.12 1.58
N GLY A 56 -15.63 16.18 1.39
CA GLY A 56 -15.41 17.23 2.38
C GLY A 56 -14.56 16.79 3.58
N THR A 57 -14.11 15.52 3.63
CA THR A 57 -13.23 14.99 4.68
C THR A 57 -11.79 14.94 4.16
N ALA A 58 -10.86 15.47 4.95
CA ALA A 58 -9.45 15.40 4.60
C ALA A 58 -8.91 13.97 4.79
N PRO A 59 -7.94 13.55 3.96
CA PRO A 59 -7.13 12.36 4.23
C PRO A 59 -6.37 12.48 5.55
N ASP A 60 -5.81 11.37 6.02
CA ASP A 60 -5.10 11.33 7.29
C ASP A 60 -3.75 12.04 7.23
N GLU A 61 -3.11 12.00 6.06
CA GLU A 61 -1.85 12.67 5.78
C GLU A 61 -1.83 13.17 4.33
N VAL A 62 -1.26 14.35 4.12
CA VAL A 62 -1.01 14.94 2.79
C VAL A 62 0.45 15.37 2.76
N ASN A 63 1.30 14.48 2.25
CA ASN A 63 2.76 14.65 2.26
C ASN A 63 3.26 15.48 1.06
N TRP A 64 2.36 15.86 0.15
CA TRP A 64 2.64 16.78 -0.95
C TRP A 64 1.39 17.55 -1.35
N GLN A 65 1.50 18.86 -1.57
CA GLN A 65 0.40 19.74 -1.95
C GLN A 65 0.80 20.69 -3.09
N GLU A 66 -0.08 20.82 -4.10
CA GLU A 66 0.15 21.73 -5.23
C GLU A 66 0.32 23.18 -4.77
N GLY A 67 1.31 23.87 -5.33
CA GLY A 67 1.64 25.26 -5.00
C GLY A 67 2.34 25.45 -3.64
N ARG A 68 2.56 24.39 -2.86
CA ARG A 68 3.25 24.45 -1.56
C ARG A 68 4.51 23.59 -1.48
N SER A 69 4.45 22.37 -2.02
CA SER A 69 5.54 21.39 -1.92
C SER A 69 6.50 21.48 -3.11
N ASP A 70 7.74 20.97 -2.94
CA ASP A 70 8.72 20.86 -4.03
C ASP A 70 8.15 19.96 -5.15
N PRO A 71 7.97 20.48 -6.39
CA PRO A 71 7.39 19.70 -7.48
C PRO A 71 8.24 18.51 -7.92
N ALA A 72 9.53 18.45 -7.53
CA ALA A 72 10.41 17.33 -7.80
C ALA A 72 10.17 16.13 -6.87
N LEU A 73 9.45 16.29 -5.77
CA LEU A 73 9.15 15.19 -4.86
C LEU A 73 8.04 14.29 -5.41
N ALA A 74 8.14 13.00 -5.08
CA ALA A 74 7.02 12.10 -5.23
C ALA A 74 5.87 12.55 -4.32
N ARG A 75 4.64 12.48 -4.83
CA ARG A 75 3.45 12.94 -4.13
C ARG A 75 2.78 11.76 -3.43
N GLN A 76 2.35 11.97 -2.19
CA GLN A 76 1.69 10.94 -1.38
C GLN A 76 0.57 11.55 -0.54
N ILE A 77 -0.53 10.82 -0.46
CA ILE A 77 -1.62 11.00 0.49
C ILE A 77 -1.83 9.66 1.21
N CYS A 78 -2.12 9.70 2.52
CA CYS A 78 -2.55 8.54 3.30
C CYS A 78 -4.05 8.63 3.60
N ASN A 79 -4.76 7.51 3.42
CA ASN A 79 -6.20 7.40 3.57
C ASN A 79 -7.01 8.29 2.62
N GLY A 80 -6.66 8.22 1.33
CA GLY A 80 -7.40 8.88 0.25
C GLY A 80 -8.84 8.38 0.11
N TRP A 81 -9.15 7.16 0.56
CA TRP A 81 -10.51 6.61 0.60
C TRP A 81 -11.48 7.48 1.39
N LYS A 82 -10.99 8.19 2.43
CA LYS A 82 -11.82 9.11 3.22
C LYS A 82 -12.22 10.36 2.44
N ALA A 83 -11.43 10.74 1.44
CA ALA A 83 -11.53 12.00 0.72
C ALA A 83 -12.23 11.89 -0.65
N ASP A 84 -12.24 10.71 -1.28
CA ASP A 84 -12.85 10.50 -2.60
C ASP A 84 -13.52 9.12 -2.71
N ARG A 85 -14.77 9.12 -3.19
CA ARG A 85 -15.61 7.91 -3.24
C ARG A 85 -15.16 6.92 -4.30
N LEU A 86 -14.55 7.39 -5.39
CA LEU A 86 -14.03 6.49 -6.42
C LEU A 86 -12.75 5.81 -5.93
N ILE A 87 -11.87 6.52 -5.22
CA ILE A 87 -10.73 5.89 -4.53
C ILE A 87 -11.23 4.82 -3.56
N ALA A 88 -12.20 5.17 -2.71
CA ALA A 88 -12.81 4.23 -1.75
C ALA A 88 -13.36 2.97 -2.42
N SER A 89 -14.08 3.11 -3.53
CA SER A 89 -14.67 1.97 -4.25
C SER A 89 -13.65 0.94 -4.74
N VAL A 90 -12.39 1.33 -4.90
CA VAL A 90 -11.30 0.43 -5.29
C VAL A 90 -10.60 -0.15 -4.07
N VAL A 91 -10.08 0.70 -3.18
CA VAL A 91 -9.23 0.24 -2.07
C VAL A 91 -10.00 -0.49 -0.98
N LEU A 92 -11.33 -0.33 -0.92
CA LEU A 92 -12.21 -1.04 0.00
C LEU A 92 -12.89 -2.27 -0.62
N ASP A 93 -12.53 -2.67 -1.84
CA ASP A 93 -13.11 -3.83 -2.52
C ASP A 93 -12.84 -5.12 -1.71
N ALA A 94 -13.91 -5.88 -1.44
CA ALA A 94 -13.86 -7.11 -0.66
C ALA A 94 -12.91 -8.16 -1.27
N ARG A 95 -12.76 -8.18 -2.60
CA ARG A 95 -11.89 -9.14 -3.31
C ARG A 95 -10.43 -8.97 -2.93
N PHE A 96 -9.99 -7.74 -2.65
CA PHE A 96 -8.63 -7.49 -2.17
C PHE A 96 -8.48 -7.92 -0.71
N GLY A 97 -9.50 -7.68 0.12
CA GLY A 97 -9.55 -8.19 1.49
C GLY A 97 -9.46 -9.72 1.56
N GLU A 98 -10.24 -10.41 0.72
CA GLU A 98 -10.22 -11.87 0.60
C GLU A 98 -8.84 -12.39 0.15
N ALA A 99 -8.27 -11.79 -0.90
CA ALA A 99 -6.96 -12.18 -1.41
C ALA A 99 -5.86 -12.00 -0.34
N VAL A 100 -5.85 -10.86 0.35
CA VAL A 100 -4.89 -10.58 1.42
C VAL A 100 -5.07 -11.55 2.60
N ALA A 101 -6.31 -11.76 3.07
CA ALA A 101 -6.58 -12.70 4.15
C ALA A 101 -6.12 -14.12 3.80
N GLY A 102 -6.34 -14.55 2.55
CA GLY A 102 -5.88 -15.84 2.05
C GLY A 102 -4.36 -15.98 1.98
N LEU A 103 -3.65 -14.92 1.56
CA LEU A 103 -2.17 -14.90 1.54
C LEU A 103 -1.58 -14.92 2.95
N ALA A 104 -2.18 -14.19 3.89
CA ALA A 104 -1.71 -14.05 5.26
C ALA A 104 -2.16 -15.20 6.18
N GLY A 105 -3.17 -15.97 5.78
CA GLY A 105 -3.78 -17.00 6.63
C GLY A 105 -4.65 -16.43 7.75
N TRP A 106 -5.23 -15.25 7.53
CA TRP A 106 -6.09 -14.57 8.51
C TRP A 106 -7.56 -14.99 8.35
N PRO A 107 -8.37 -14.95 9.44
CA PRO A 107 -9.81 -15.21 9.35
C PRO A 107 -10.58 -14.13 8.60
N GLY A 108 -9.94 -12.97 8.37
CA GLY A 108 -10.44 -11.84 7.61
C GLY A 108 -9.39 -10.73 7.53
N ALA A 109 -9.67 -9.71 6.72
CA ALA A 109 -8.79 -8.56 6.54
C ALA A 109 -9.55 -7.25 6.71
N ARG A 110 -8.91 -6.28 7.38
CA ARG A 110 -9.34 -4.89 7.47
C ARG A 110 -8.30 -3.99 6.81
N ILE A 111 -8.73 -2.89 6.21
CA ILE A 111 -7.78 -1.87 5.75
C ILE A 111 -7.31 -1.05 6.96
N VAL A 112 -6.01 -0.79 7.04
CA VAL A 112 -5.43 0.11 8.05
C VAL A 112 -4.97 1.43 7.45
N GLN A 113 -4.56 1.41 6.18
CA GLN A 113 -4.15 2.58 5.43
C GLN A 113 -4.37 2.33 3.93
N ASP A 114 -4.72 3.37 3.17
CA ASP A 114 -4.44 3.40 1.73
C ASP A 114 -3.42 4.50 1.40
N ASN A 115 -2.72 4.36 0.29
CA ASN A 115 -1.91 5.42 -0.29
C ASN A 115 -2.30 5.74 -1.72
N VAL A 116 -2.42 7.05 -1.98
CA VAL A 116 -2.50 7.63 -3.32
C VAL A 116 -1.12 8.17 -3.65
N ILE A 117 -0.39 7.51 -4.55
CA ILE A 117 1.01 7.83 -4.86
C ILE A 117 1.16 8.30 -6.30
N TRP A 118 1.77 9.46 -6.50
CA TRP A 118 2.01 10.03 -7.82
C TRP A 118 3.46 10.46 -8.02
N LYS A 119 4.13 9.85 -9.00
CA LYS A 119 5.43 10.27 -9.50
C LYS A 119 5.29 10.96 -10.86
N PRO A 120 5.29 12.30 -10.92
CA PRO A 120 5.47 12.99 -12.20
C PRO A 120 6.83 12.68 -12.84
N PRO A 121 7.04 13.03 -14.12
CA PRO A 121 8.36 12.97 -14.74
C PRO A 121 9.41 13.67 -13.87
N ALA A 122 10.61 13.08 -13.79
CA ALA A 122 11.71 13.54 -12.93
C ALA A 122 11.47 13.47 -11.41
N ALA A 123 10.34 12.91 -10.94
CA ALA A 123 10.09 12.75 -9.52
C ALA A 123 11.14 11.88 -8.84
N ARG A 124 11.61 12.31 -7.67
CA ARG A 124 12.67 11.65 -6.89
C ARG A 124 12.23 10.31 -6.27
N SER A 125 13.17 9.59 -5.65
CA SER A 125 12.95 8.22 -5.14
C SER A 125 12.13 8.16 -3.85
N PHE A 126 11.54 6.98 -3.62
CA PHE A 126 11.19 6.50 -2.28
C PHE A 126 12.29 5.55 -1.80
N GLY A 127 12.76 5.75 -0.58
CA GLY A 127 13.72 4.87 0.08
C GLY A 127 13.22 3.44 0.20
N PHE A 128 14.12 2.47 0.10
CA PHE A 128 13.80 1.09 0.46
C PHE A 128 13.42 1.02 1.94
N HIS A 129 12.30 0.37 2.22
CA HIS A 129 11.74 0.21 3.55
C HIS A 129 10.96 -1.11 3.64
N ARG A 130 10.44 -1.38 4.84
CA ARG A 130 9.48 -2.45 5.14
C ARG A 130 8.26 -1.80 5.76
N ASP A 131 7.07 -2.14 5.29
CA ASP A 131 5.83 -1.55 5.81
C ASP A 131 5.70 -1.80 7.32
N ASN A 132 5.97 -3.03 7.76
CA ASN A 132 5.84 -3.42 9.17
C ASN A 132 6.76 -2.65 10.12
N ALA A 133 7.83 -2.02 9.63
CA ALA A 133 8.74 -1.24 10.46
C ALA A 133 8.09 0.04 11.03
N TYR A 134 6.96 0.47 10.48
CA TYR A 134 6.24 1.67 10.92
C TYR A 134 5.06 1.38 11.87
N LEU A 135 4.74 0.10 12.15
CA LEU A 135 3.40 -0.32 12.61
C LEU A 135 3.31 -0.80 14.06
N SER A 136 4.07 -0.21 14.97
CA SER A 136 4.03 -0.64 16.38
C SER A 136 2.73 -0.24 17.12
N TRP A 137 1.81 0.48 16.49
CA TRP A 137 0.56 0.96 17.09
C TRP A 137 -0.62 -0.03 17.04
N TYR A 138 -0.45 -1.20 16.43
CA TYR A 138 -1.44 -2.29 16.49
C TYR A 138 -0.77 -3.67 16.54
N LYS A 139 -1.52 -4.65 17.02
CA LYS A 139 -1.10 -6.05 17.13
C LYS A 139 -2.16 -7.03 16.59
N PRO A 140 -1.75 -8.18 16.02
CA PRO A 140 -0.37 -8.53 15.68
C PRO A 140 0.21 -7.55 14.64
N THR A 141 1.51 -7.23 14.75
CA THR A 141 2.19 -6.28 13.87
C THR A 141 2.51 -6.93 12.54
N GLU A 142 1.46 -7.13 11.75
CA GLU A 142 1.54 -7.72 10.42
C GLU A 142 0.68 -6.92 9.45
N MET A 143 1.27 -6.60 8.30
CA MET A 143 0.62 -5.93 7.18
C MET A 143 0.90 -6.69 5.90
N PHE A 144 -0.10 -6.67 5.03
CA PHE A 144 0.00 -7.15 3.66
C PHE A 144 -0.62 -6.09 2.75
N SER A 145 0.03 -5.86 1.62
CA SER A 145 -0.25 -4.70 0.79
C SER A 145 -0.64 -5.16 -0.61
N CYS A 146 -1.58 -4.46 -1.23
CA CYS A 146 -1.89 -4.58 -2.66
C CYS A 146 -1.62 -3.24 -3.32
N TRP A 147 -0.71 -3.24 -4.28
CA TRP A 147 -0.27 -2.09 -5.04
C TRP A 147 -0.85 -2.18 -6.45
N ILE A 148 -1.56 -1.15 -6.91
CA ILE A 148 -2.31 -1.13 -8.17
C ILE A 148 -1.78 0.01 -9.04
N ALA A 149 -1.33 -0.31 -10.25
CA ALA A 149 -0.85 0.65 -11.23
C ALA A 149 -2.01 1.33 -11.96
N LEU A 150 -1.95 2.65 -12.12
CA LEU A 150 -2.87 3.40 -13.00
C LEU A 150 -2.20 3.83 -14.30
N ASP A 151 -0.89 3.67 -14.42
CA ASP A 151 -0.10 3.90 -15.62
C ASP A 151 0.74 2.65 -15.89
N ASP A 152 1.09 2.40 -17.16
CA ASP A 152 2.06 1.35 -17.48
C ASP A 152 3.37 1.59 -16.73
N THR A 153 3.86 0.57 -16.06
CA THR A 153 5.03 0.70 -15.20
C THR A 153 6.27 0.16 -15.89
N THR A 154 7.39 0.87 -15.68
CA THR A 154 8.71 0.42 -16.14
C THR A 154 9.74 0.70 -15.06
N ALA A 155 10.86 -0.01 -15.09
CA ALA A 155 12.00 0.26 -14.21
C ALA A 155 12.47 1.72 -14.35
N SER A 156 12.54 2.24 -15.59
CA SER A 156 12.92 3.63 -15.86
C SER A 156 11.89 4.67 -15.37
N GLY A 157 10.61 4.27 -15.27
CA GLY A 157 9.51 5.09 -14.76
C GLY A 157 9.46 5.20 -13.24
N GLY A 158 10.42 4.61 -12.53
CA GLY A 158 10.40 4.56 -11.08
C GLY A 158 9.22 3.72 -10.57
N THR A 159 9.06 2.52 -11.13
CA THR A 159 8.14 1.53 -10.56
C THR A 159 8.60 1.07 -9.16
N MET A 160 7.76 0.30 -8.48
CA MET A 160 8.13 -0.36 -7.24
C MET A 160 9.13 -1.49 -7.52
N GLU A 161 10.13 -1.60 -6.66
CA GLU A 161 11.13 -2.67 -6.67
C GLU A 161 10.99 -3.45 -5.37
N LEU A 162 11.04 -4.78 -5.43
CA LEU A 162 11.02 -5.65 -4.24
C LEU A 162 12.25 -6.55 -4.21
N ALA A 163 12.78 -6.78 -3.02
CA ALA A 163 13.85 -7.75 -2.80
C ALA A 163 13.28 -9.15 -2.62
N ARG A 164 13.63 -10.08 -3.51
CA ARG A 164 13.07 -11.43 -3.52
C ARG A 164 13.45 -12.19 -2.24
N GLY A 165 12.45 -12.77 -1.60
CA GLY A 165 12.59 -13.57 -0.38
C GLY A 165 12.89 -12.75 0.88
N SER A 166 12.94 -11.42 0.79
CA SER A 166 13.44 -10.58 1.88
C SER A 166 12.49 -10.44 3.07
N HIS A 167 11.23 -10.86 2.91
CA HIS A 167 10.26 -10.98 3.99
C HIS A 167 10.67 -11.98 5.09
N ARG A 168 11.66 -12.86 4.80
CA ARG A 168 12.22 -13.81 5.76
C ARG A 168 13.58 -13.37 6.35
N TRP A 169 14.14 -12.25 5.90
CA TRP A 169 15.41 -11.79 6.45
C TRP A 169 15.22 -11.23 7.87
N PRO A 170 16.27 -11.26 8.72
CA PRO A 170 16.21 -10.71 10.07
C PRO A 170 15.69 -9.26 10.10
N THR A 171 15.00 -8.90 11.18
CA THR A 171 14.40 -7.56 11.37
C THR A 171 15.13 -6.71 12.42
N GLY A 172 15.92 -7.34 13.30
CA GLY A 172 16.56 -6.66 14.43
C GLY A 172 17.72 -5.71 14.10
N SER A 173 18.11 -5.62 12.83
CA SER A 173 19.20 -4.77 12.34
C SER A 173 18.75 -3.72 11.32
N ASP A 174 17.43 -3.51 11.19
CA ASP A 174 16.90 -2.60 10.19
C ASP A 174 17.24 -1.15 10.56
N VAL A 175 18.05 -0.49 9.72
CA VAL A 175 18.28 0.94 9.81
C VAL A 175 17.12 1.64 9.12
N MET A 176 16.31 2.38 9.88
CA MET A 176 15.28 3.25 9.30
C MET A 176 15.98 4.37 8.53
N GLY A 177 15.94 4.30 7.20
CA GLY A 177 16.45 5.33 6.31
C GLY A 177 15.43 6.44 6.05
N GLU A 178 15.87 7.47 5.33
CA GLU A 178 14.96 8.52 4.85
C GLU A 178 13.99 7.97 3.80
N PHE A 179 12.69 8.21 4.00
CA PHE A 179 11.65 7.68 3.12
C PHE A 179 11.52 8.47 1.82
N HIS A 180 11.57 9.80 1.87
CA HIS A 180 11.49 10.67 0.69
C HIS A 180 12.87 11.15 0.26
N ASP A 181 13.23 10.87 -0.99
CA ASP A 181 14.47 11.35 -1.63
C ASP A 181 15.78 11.10 -0.84
N PRO A 182 16.04 9.87 -0.35
CA PRO A 182 17.34 9.56 0.22
C PRO A 182 18.45 9.64 -0.86
N GLU A 183 19.67 10.01 -0.45
CA GLU A 183 20.85 10.06 -1.31
C GLU A 183 21.08 8.75 -2.07
N ASP A 184 20.95 7.62 -1.37
CA ASP A 184 20.96 6.28 -1.96
C ASP A 184 19.77 5.47 -1.45
N TYR A 185 18.69 5.50 -2.22
CA TYR A 185 17.44 4.82 -1.88
C TYR A 185 17.56 3.30 -1.69
N ARG A 186 18.63 2.66 -2.19
CA ARG A 186 18.87 1.21 -2.02
C ARG A 186 19.86 0.90 -0.89
N ALA A 187 20.45 1.89 -0.22
CA ALA A 187 21.39 1.66 0.87
C ALA A 187 20.81 0.79 2.01
N PRO A 188 19.57 1.00 2.50
CA PRO A 188 19.01 0.18 3.56
C PRO A 188 18.91 -1.31 3.18
N VAL A 189 18.40 -1.61 1.98
CA VAL A 189 18.23 -3.01 1.54
C VAL A 189 19.57 -3.70 1.25
N ARG A 190 20.58 -2.98 0.75
CA ARG A 190 21.93 -3.55 0.59
C ARG A 190 22.58 -3.89 1.93
N ALA A 191 22.42 -3.01 2.92
CA ALA A 191 22.90 -3.28 4.28
C ALA A 191 22.17 -4.49 4.89
N ALA A 192 20.85 -4.60 4.71
CA ALA A 192 20.07 -5.74 5.19
C ALA A 192 20.47 -7.06 4.50
N ALA A 193 20.69 -7.06 3.19
CA ALA A 193 21.15 -8.23 2.44
C ALA A 193 22.54 -8.68 2.91
N ALA A 194 23.47 -7.74 3.10
CA ALA A 194 24.80 -8.02 3.64
C ALA A 194 24.74 -8.61 5.06
N ALA A 195 23.90 -8.04 5.93
CA ALA A 195 23.71 -8.55 7.29
C ALA A 195 23.08 -9.97 7.31
N ALA A 196 22.20 -10.26 6.36
CA ALA A 196 21.60 -11.59 6.17
C ALA A 196 22.55 -12.59 5.47
N GLY A 197 23.70 -12.14 4.94
CA GLY A 197 24.65 -12.98 4.22
C GLY A 197 24.10 -13.50 2.89
N VAL A 198 23.26 -12.72 2.21
CA VAL A 198 22.62 -13.09 0.94
C VAL A 198 22.95 -12.10 -0.18
N GLU A 199 22.99 -12.60 -1.40
CA GLU A 199 23.04 -11.74 -2.59
C GLU A 199 21.69 -11.04 -2.79
N LEU A 200 21.74 -9.73 -3.10
CA LEU A 200 20.55 -8.92 -3.30
C LEU A 200 19.96 -9.16 -4.69
N ASP A 201 18.78 -9.79 -4.76
CA ASP A 201 17.96 -9.93 -5.96
C ASP A 201 16.77 -8.95 -5.92
N LEU A 202 16.77 -7.96 -6.81
CA LEU A 202 15.70 -6.95 -6.92
C LEU A 202 14.85 -7.21 -8.16
N ALA A 203 13.54 -7.28 -7.96
CA ALA A 203 12.54 -7.38 -9.02
C ALA A 203 11.77 -6.07 -9.17
N ALA A 204 11.71 -5.54 -10.39
CA ALA A 204 10.85 -4.41 -10.73
C ALA A 204 9.42 -4.89 -11.04
N VAL A 205 8.40 -4.19 -10.54
CA VAL A 205 6.99 -4.47 -10.87
C VAL A 205 6.65 -3.77 -12.18
N GLU A 206 6.86 -4.45 -13.31
CA GLU A 206 6.54 -3.97 -14.66
C GLU A 206 5.22 -4.60 -15.15
N VAL A 207 4.15 -3.82 -15.14
CA VAL A 207 2.77 -4.24 -15.44
C VAL A 207 2.08 -3.15 -16.27
N ALA A 208 1.06 -3.54 -17.04
CA ALA A 208 0.17 -2.59 -17.68
C ALA A 208 -0.69 -1.84 -16.65
N ALA A 209 -1.23 -0.68 -17.03
CA ALA A 209 -2.22 0.01 -16.22
C ALA A 209 -3.41 -0.91 -15.89
N GLY A 210 -3.80 -0.95 -14.62
CA GLY A 210 -4.80 -1.87 -14.07
C GLY A 210 -4.20 -3.12 -13.43
N GLY A 211 -2.95 -3.47 -13.74
CA GLY A 211 -2.19 -4.51 -13.05
C GLY A 211 -1.56 -4.03 -11.75
N GLY A 212 -0.80 -4.89 -11.08
CA GLY A 212 -0.15 -4.54 -9.83
C GLY A 212 0.54 -5.70 -9.12
N SER A 213 0.64 -5.63 -7.80
CA SER A 213 1.27 -6.66 -6.98
C SER A 213 0.67 -6.78 -5.59
N PHE A 214 0.73 -7.98 -5.02
CA PHE A 214 0.61 -8.19 -3.58
C PHE A 214 1.99 -8.35 -2.98
N HIS A 215 2.24 -7.75 -1.81
CA HIS A 215 3.50 -7.93 -1.09
C HIS A 215 3.32 -8.03 0.43
N HIS A 216 4.20 -8.80 1.05
CA HIS A 216 4.27 -8.97 2.50
C HIS A 216 4.87 -7.72 3.16
N GLY A 217 4.37 -7.30 4.32
CA GLY A 217 4.87 -6.12 5.05
C GLY A 217 6.33 -6.19 5.53
N TRP A 218 6.97 -7.37 5.50
CA TRP A 218 8.41 -7.53 5.77
C TRP A 218 9.25 -7.59 4.48
N ALA A 219 8.61 -7.60 3.31
CA ALA A 219 9.33 -7.50 2.04
C ALA A 219 9.94 -6.10 1.93
N TRP A 220 11.24 -6.06 1.68
CA TRP A 220 11.97 -4.84 1.42
C TRP A 220 11.56 -4.36 0.05
N HIS A 221 11.05 -3.14 -0.01
CA HIS A 221 10.64 -2.54 -1.26
C HIS A 221 10.91 -1.04 -1.26
N GLY A 222 11.10 -0.50 -2.45
CA GLY A 222 11.39 0.91 -2.65
C GLY A 222 11.07 1.32 -4.08
N SER A 223 11.37 2.56 -4.45
CA SER A 223 11.10 3.02 -5.81
C SER A 223 12.11 4.07 -6.25
N GLY A 224 12.93 3.74 -7.25
CA GLY A 224 13.90 4.65 -7.84
C GLY A 224 13.25 5.88 -8.50
N PRO A 225 14.02 6.93 -8.83
CA PRO A 225 13.49 8.14 -9.46
C PRO A 225 12.78 7.84 -10.78
N ASN A 226 11.74 8.61 -11.11
CA ASN A 226 11.07 8.53 -12.40
C ASN A 226 11.91 9.26 -13.45
N ARG A 227 12.67 8.51 -14.23
CA ARG A 227 13.52 9.01 -15.32
C ARG A 227 12.81 9.01 -16.67
N SER A 228 11.56 8.57 -16.71
CA SER A 228 10.74 8.60 -17.92
C SER A 228 10.10 9.97 -18.15
N GLY A 229 9.58 10.17 -19.36
CA GLY A 229 8.74 11.33 -19.69
C GLY A 229 7.27 11.16 -19.32
N ARG A 230 6.89 10.11 -18.57
CA ARG A 230 5.50 9.77 -18.26
C ARG A 230 5.24 9.86 -16.77
N HIS A 231 3.98 10.09 -16.39
CA HIS A 231 3.55 9.97 -15.01
C HIS A 231 3.48 8.49 -14.58
N ARG A 232 3.71 8.23 -13.30
CA ARG A 232 3.42 6.95 -12.66
C ARG A 232 2.52 7.18 -11.46
N ARG A 233 1.28 6.70 -11.54
CA ARG A 233 0.28 6.77 -10.46
C ARG A 233 -0.06 5.38 -9.97
N SER A 234 -0.28 5.27 -8.68
CA SER A 234 -0.67 4.02 -8.06
C SER A 234 -1.53 4.22 -6.83
N LEU A 235 -2.43 3.28 -6.61
CA LEU A 235 -3.11 3.08 -5.34
C LEU A 235 -2.40 1.96 -4.57
N VAL A 236 -2.32 2.09 -3.26
CA VAL A 236 -1.84 1.03 -2.39
C VAL A 236 -2.88 0.86 -1.31
N LEU A 237 -3.35 -0.35 -1.07
CA LEU A 237 -4.11 -0.66 0.13
C LEU A 237 -3.25 -1.52 1.05
N HIS A 238 -3.28 -1.19 2.33
CA HIS A 238 -2.55 -1.88 3.37
C HIS A 238 -3.55 -2.50 4.33
N CYS A 239 -3.48 -3.81 4.48
CA CYS A 239 -4.40 -4.56 5.32
C CYS A 239 -3.71 -5.21 6.50
N ALA A 240 -4.45 -5.31 7.60
CA ALA A 240 -4.14 -6.12 8.77
C ALA A 240 -5.22 -7.18 8.97
N SER A 241 -4.98 -8.15 9.86
CA SER A 241 -6.00 -9.12 10.26
C SER A 241 -7.27 -8.40 10.74
N SER A 242 -8.45 -8.94 10.43
CA SER A 242 -9.72 -8.48 11.00
C SER A 242 -9.73 -8.57 12.53
N GLU A 243 -8.84 -9.35 13.14
CA GLU A 243 -8.68 -9.48 14.59
C GLU A 243 -7.71 -8.46 15.19
N ALA A 244 -7.07 -7.61 14.37
CA ALA A 244 -6.13 -6.60 14.85
C ALA A 244 -6.76 -5.71 15.93
N ARG A 245 -5.93 -5.34 16.91
CA ARG A 245 -6.25 -4.47 18.04
C ARG A 245 -5.19 -3.40 18.17
N PHE A 246 -5.58 -2.23 18.66
CA PHE A 246 -4.63 -1.20 19.01
C PHE A 246 -3.59 -1.70 20.01
N ASP A 247 -2.35 -1.26 19.84
CA ASP A 247 -1.29 -1.42 20.82
C ASP A 247 -0.82 -0.06 21.29
N ARG A 248 -1.27 0.31 22.50
CA ARG A 248 -0.98 1.61 23.11
C ARG A 248 0.52 1.82 23.33
N ALA A 249 1.30 0.75 23.47
CA ALA A 249 2.74 0.86 23.70
C ALA A 249 3.45 1.51 22.50
N GLY A 250 3.01 1.26 21.27
CA GLY A 250 3.61 1.84 20.06
C GLY A 250 2.93 3.09 19.53
N PHE A 251 2.01 3.73 20.28
CA PHE A 251 1.37 4.98 19.84
C PHE A 251 2.35 6.14 19.65
N GLY A 252 3.54 6.09 20.26
CA GLY A 252 4.58 7.12 20.13
C GLY A 252 5.58 6.89 18.99
N GLU A 253 5.46 5.78 18.26
CA GLU A 253 6.48 5.31 17.31
C GLU A 253 5.94 5.27 15.88
N GLY A 254 6.82 5.42 14.90
CA GLY A 254 6.46 5.33 13.47
C GLY A 254 5.28 6.25 13.10
N ASN A 255 4.25 5.68 12.48
CA ASN A 255 2.99 6.39 12.18
C ASN A 255 1.93 6.25 13.31
N GLY A 256 2.28 5.67 14.45
CA GLY A 256 1.43 5.53 15.62
C GLY A 256 0.76 6.83 16.10
N PRO A 257 1.47 7.98 16.18
CA PRO A 257 0.87 9.23 16.63
C PRO A 257 -0.29 9.72 15.74
N ILE A 258 -0.32 9.29 14.48
CA ILE A 258 -1.35 9.65 13.52
C ILE A 258 -2.60 8.82 13.79
N TYR A 259 -2.45 7.50 13.94
CA TYR A 259 -3.55 6.56 14.05
C TYR A 259 -4.09 6.38 15.47
N SER A 260 -3.29 6.70 16.50
CA SER A 260 -3.73 6.66 17.89
C SER A 260 -4.91 7.58 18.19
N ARG A 261 -5.15 8.61 17.37
CA ARG A 261 -6.32 9.50 17.49
C ARG A 261 -7.67 8.78 17.33
N TYR A 262 -7.66 7.61 16.68
CA TYR A 262 -8.85 6.79 16.48
C TYR A 262 -9.07 5.78 17.60
N ALA A 263 -8.10 5.63 18.52
CA ALA A 263 -8.24 4.74 19.65
C ALA A 263 -9.21 5.33 20.68
N ARG A 264 -10.20 4.54 21.08
CA ARG A 264 -11.05 4.87 22.23
C ARG A 264 -10.24 4.82 23.51
N LEU A 265 -10.71 5.43 24.59
CA LEU A 265 -10.04 5.35 25.90
C LEU A 265 -10.35 4.05 26.65
N THR A 266 -11.42 3.35 26.27
CA THR A 266 -12.05 2.27 27.04
C THR A 266 -11.58 0.86 26.69
N ASP A 267 -11.04 0.68 25.48
CA ASP A 267 -10.73 -0.63 24.91
C ASP A 267 -9.57 -0.50 23.89
N ASP A 268 -9.19 -1.61 23.26
CA ASP A 268 -8.20 -1.68 22.19
C ASP A 268 -8.82 -2.01 20.83
N GLU A 269 -10.13 -1.84 20.68
CA GLU A 269 -10.82 -2.13 19.42
C GLU A 269 -10.48 -1.10 18.35
N MET A 270 -10.28 -1.60 17.12
CA MET A 270 -10.13 -0.75 15.94
C MET A 270 -11.51 -0.52 15.32
N ASP A 271 -12.04 0.70 15.47
CA ASP A 271 -13.36 1.10 14.99
C ASP A 271 -13.47 0.99 13.47
N GLU A 272 -14.50 0.29 12.99
CA GLU A 272 -14.72 0.04 11.56
C GLU A 272 -15.04 1.30 10.75
N ASN A 273 -15.44 2.41 11.39
CA ASN A 273 -15.57 3.70 10.71
C ASN A 273 -14.23 4.27 10.21
N HIS A 274 -13.13 3.77 10.78
CA HIS A 274 -11.76 4.21 10.45
C HIS A 274 -10.89 3.09 9.89
N PHE A 275 -11.19 1.84 10.27
CA PHE A 275 -10.47 0.63 9.86
C PHE A 275 -11.45 -0.46 9.43
N PRO A 276 -12.23 -0.23 8.35
CA PRO A 276 -13.29 -1.12 7.95
C PRO A 276 -12.77 -2.51 7.60
N ILE A 277 -13.55 -3.52 7.95
CA ILE A 277 -13.32 -4.91 7.60
C ILE A 277 -13.79 -5.10 6.16
N LEU A 278 -12.85 -5.44 5.28
CA LEU A 278 -13.11 -5.60 3.86
C LEU A 278 -13.75 -6.96 3.55
N TRP A 279 -13.35 -7.99 4.32
CA TRP A 279 -13.79 -9.36 4.13
C TRP A 279 -13.48 -10.22 5.37
N GLN A 280 -14.36 -11.18 5.69
CA GLN A 280 -14.14 -12.26 6.63
C GLN A 280 -14.67 -13.58 6.09
N SER A 281 -14.07 -14.67 6.58
CA SER A 281 -14.42 -16.05 6.21
C SER A 281 -15.85 -16.48 6.57
N ASP A 282 -16.49 -15.79 7.52
CA ASP A 282 -17.90 -15.99 7.90
C ASP A 282 -18.89 -15.17 7.02
N GLY A 283 -18.36 -14.43 6.04
CA GLY A 283 -19.13 -13.57 5.15
C GLY A 283 -19.34 -12.14 5.66
N TYR A 284 -18.78 -11.78 6.82
CA TYR A 284 -18.86 -10.40 7.32
C TYR A 284 -17.99 -9.45 6.49
N ARG A 285 -18.52 -8.24 6.29
CA ARG A 285 -17.86 -7.05 5.76
C ARG A 285 -18.53 -5.85 6.42
N THR A 286 -17.77 -4.79 6.73
CA THR A 286 -18.35 -3.58 7.31
C THR A 286 -19.48 -3.07 6.41
N PRO A 287 -20.71 -2.88 6.92
CA PRO A 287 -21.81 -2.41 6.11
C PRO A 287 -21.60 -0.98 5.61
N GLY A 288 -21.94 -0.72 4.34
CA GLY A 288 -21.97 0.64 3.79
C GLY A 288 -20.63 1.20 3.29
N ILE A 289 -19.58 0.35 3.21
CA ILE A 289 -18.30 0.68 2.56
C ILE A 289 -18.26 0.25 1.09
#